data_AF-A0A2U3KLV0-F1
#
_entry.id   AF-A0A2U3KLV0-F1
#
_cell.length_a   1.000
_cell.length_b   1.000
_cell.length_c   1.000
_cell.angle_alpha   90.00
_cell.angle_beta   90.00
_cell.angle_gamma   90.00
#
_symmetry.space_group_name_H-M   'P 1'
#
loop_
_entity.id
_entity.type
_entity.pdbx_description
1 polymer ?
#
loop_
_entity_poly.entity_id
_entity_poly.type
_entity_poly.pdbx_seq_one_letter_code
_entity_poly.pdbx_strand_id
1 'polypeptide(L)'
;MFSRHIQPLRRAVARVAVMVLACVSLAGASATLLLEEPYGKLGFFTATGHAAVYLSGVCADTPLVLRPCAPGETGVVVSRYDGVGGYDWIAVPLTGYLYSVDRPEDVPLFADAKMVNFLRDRYRRAHLEDVAPDRKNGEPPGGNWYELVGASYDRTIYGFEIETTPEQDEALIQKLNSSPNESHFHLVSNNCADFAKDIINFYYPKAMHRSLIADVGITTPKQMAKRLVKFNQRHPKIGYSRLVIAQVPGSMPRSSAVHGVVESFLKSKKYFVPSAVASPIFAGCVFAVYVGTGTGHFQPARNAMVLSPGNEPEPPLGSEDRRAYQRQLQNLLAGSYPVTSGWTVDKAWSRLQARARTDLDDQGRPILQLPLAGRIVRIGASADNVLNGSAPPQLTRELLEARLQSELRRKSPPAISESEVSRDWKLLQQALGDGESGLTAVSTARAESISQNRP
;
A
#
# COMPACT_ATOMS: atom_id res chain seq x y z
N MET A 1 32.71 16.26 51.01
CA MET A 1 33.57 16.59 49.86
C MET A 1 33.03 16.05 48.51
N PHE A 2 31.70 15.87 48.34
CA PHE A 2 31.11 15.25 47.13
C PHE A 2 30.31 16.20 46.22
N SER A 3 30.19 17.49 46.57
CA SER A 3 29.27 18.41 45.89
C SER A 3 29.83 19.08 44.61
N ARG A 4 31.12 18.95 44.31
CA ARG A 4 31.76 19.67 43.18
C ARG A 4 31.66 18.96 41.82
N HIS A 5 31.30 17.68 41.77
CA HIS A 5 31.20 16.91 40.51
C HIS A 5 29.76 16.77 39.96
N ILE A 6 28.73 17.13 40.73
CA ILE A 6 27.32 16.96 40.33
C ILE A 6 26.85 18.08 39.40
N GLN A 7 27.36 19.30 39.55
CA GLN A 7 27.02 20.45 38.71
C GLN A 7 27.47 20.32 37.24
N PRO A 8 28.69 19.88 36.90
CA PRO A 8 29.08 19.71 35.50
C PRO A 8 28.30 18.57 34.82
N LEU A 9 27.98 17.49 35.55
CA LEU A 9 27.20 16.38 35.03
C LEU A 9 25.75 16.79 34.72
N ARG A 10 25.09 17.56 35.61
CA ARG A 10 23.75 18.11 35.34
C ARG A 10 23.72 19.05 34.14
N ARG A 11 24.76 19.87 33.95
CA ARG A 11 24.87 20.75 32.78
C ARG A 11 25.12 19.98 31.48
N ALA A 12 25.89 18.89 31.53
CA ALA A 12 26.11 18.02 30.39
C ALA A 12 24.82 17.27 30.00
N VAL A 13 24.10 16.71 30.98
CA VAL A 13 22.82 16.03 30.77
C VAL A 13 21.77 17.00 30.22
N ALA A 14 21.68 18.22 30.76
CA ALA A 14 20.76 19.24 30.25
C ALA A 14 21.08 19.66 28.81
N ARG A 15 22.37 19.78 28.45
CA ARG A 15 22.79 20.09 27.07
C ARG A 15 22.49 18.94 26.10
N VAL A 16 22.73 17.70 26.50
CA VAL A 16 22.37 16.51 25.70
C VAL A 16 20.85 16.42 25.56
N ALA A 17 20.07 16.65 26.62
CA ALA A 17 18.62 16.67 26.55
C ALA A 17 18.10 17.77 25.61
N VAL A 18 18.65 18.98 25.67
CA VAL A 18 18.30 20.07 24.75
C VAL A 18 18.70 19.75 23.31
N MET A 19 19.85 19.10 23.09
CA MET A 19 20.29 18.69 21.75
C MET A 19 19.42 17.55 21.19
N VAL A 20 19.02 16.59 22.02
CA VAL A 20 18.09 15.53 21.65
C VAL A 20 16.69 16.10 21.38
N LEU A 21 16.18 17.02 22.21
CA LEU A 21 14.92 17.72 21.98
C LEU A 21 14.95 18.56 20.70
N ALA A 22 16.06 19.24 20.39
CA ALA A 22 16.24 19.99 19.15
C ALA A 22 16.32 19.10 17.91
N CYS A 23 16.89 17.89 18.03
CA CYS A 23 16.91 16.90 16.95
C CYS A 23 15.54 16.22 16.75
N VAL A 24 14.70 16.08 17.78
CA VAL A 24 13.34 15.51 17.66
C VAL A 24 12.41 16.48 16.90
N SER A 25 12.66 17.79 16.98
CA SER A 25 11.97 18.82 16.18
C SER A 25 12.41 18.90 14.71
N LEU A 26 13.30 18.01 14.25
CA LEU A 26 13.77 17.92 12.86
C LEU A 26 13.28 16.66 12.13
N ALA A 27 12.13 16.10 12.54
CA ALA A 27 11.37 15.24 11.64
C ALA A 27 10.89 16.12 10.47
N GLY A 28 11.70 16.19 9.41
CA GLY A 28 11.43 17.03 8.25
C GLY A 28 10.14 16.59 7.57
N ALA A 29 9.31 17.57 7.19
CA ALA A 29 8.20 17.33 6.30
C ALA A 29 8.73 16.89 4.92
N SER A 30 7.90 16.17 4.19
CA SER A 30 8.23 15.67 2.87
C SER A 30 7.01 15.67 1.96
N ALA A 31 7.28 15.86 0.67
CA ALA A 31 6.32 15.63 -0.39
C ALA A 31 6.78 14.42 -1.20
N THR A 32 5.90 13.44 -1.32
CA THR A 32 6.18 12.17 -2.01
C THR A 32 5.25 12.04 -3.20
N LEU A 33 5.83 12.03 -4.39
CA LEU A 33 5.09 11.62 -5.58
C LEU A 33 4.83 10.11 -5.51
N LEU A 34 3.57 9.72 -5.46
CA LEU A 34 3.14 8.33 -5.55
C LEU A 34 2.90 7.95 -7.01
N LEU A 35 3.70 7.03 -7.52
CA LEU A 35 3.53 6.38 -8.82
C LEU A 35 2.83 5.04 -8.62
N GLU A 36 1.60 4.97 -9.08
CA GLU A 36 0.72 3.84 -8.82
C GLU A 36 0.59 2.93 -10.04
N GLU A 37 0.78 1.63 -9.85
CA GLU A 37 0.70 0.71 -10.96
C GLU A 37 -0.72 0.62 -11.57
N PRO A 38 -0.84 0.47 -12.90
CA PRO A 38 -2.09 0.12 -13.53
C PRO A 38 -2.58 -1.27 -13.09
N TYR A 39 -3.90 -1.39 -12.85
CA TYR A 39 -4.56 -2.66 -12.55
C TYR A 39 -5.87 -2.81 -13.32
N GLY A 40 -6.42 -4.04 -13.30
CA GLY A 40 -7.73 -4.34 -13.86
C GLY A 40 -7.84 -4.15 -15.37
N LYS A 41 -9.08 -4.05 -15.87
CA LYS A 41 -9.35 -3.87 -17.30
C LYS A 41 -8.80 -2.54 -17.81
N LEU A 42 -8.92 -1.45 -17.03
CA LEU A 42 -8.43 -0.13 -17.43
C LEU A 42 -6.89 -0.12 -17.60
N GLY A 43 -6.17 -0.74 -16.66
CA GLY A 43 -4.73 -0.93 -16.76
C GLY A 43 -4.30 -1.75 -17.97
N PHE A 44 -5.11 -2.70 -18.42
CA PHE A 44 -4.88 -3.46 -19.65
C PHE A 44 -5.01 -2.62 -20.95
N PHE A 45 -5.71 -1.48 -20.91
CA PHE A 45 -5.91 -0.63 -22.09
C PHE A 45 -4.95 0.56 -22.16
N THR A 46 -4.65 1.21 -21.03
CA THR A 46 -3.82 2.43 -21.01
C THR A 46 -2.44 2.23 -20.40
N ALA A 47 -2.28 1.27 -19.48
CA ALA A 47 -1.03 0.94 -18.76
C ALA A 47 -0.24 2.13 -18.15
N THR A 48 -0.86 3.30 -18.00
CA THR A 48 -0.20 4.53 -17.52
C THR A 48 -0.14 4.65 -16.01
N GLY A 49 -0.99 3.92 -15.28
CA GLY A 49 -1.10 4.01 -13.81
C GLY A 49 -1.84 5.26 -13.34
N HIS A 50 -1.68 5.58 -12.05
CA HIS A 50 -2.20 6.79 -11.38
C HIS A 50 -1.04 7.58 -10.72
N ALA A 51 -1.28 8.85 -10.41
CA ALA A 51 -0.33 9.69 -9.69
C ALA A 51 -1.05 10.49 -8.59
N ALA A 52 -0.52 10.41 -7.37
CA ALA A 52 -0.99 11.18 -6.22
C ALA A 52 0.22 11.78 -5.47
N VAL A 53 -0.05 12.66 -4.49
CA VAL A 53 1.01 13.25 -3.66
C VAL A 53 0.72 12.97 -2.19
N TYR A 54 1.64 12.29 -1.52
CA TYR A 54 1.65 12.15 -0.08
C TYR A 54 2.43 13.32 0.54
N LEU A 55 1.84 13.98 1.53
CA LEU A 55 2.43 15.09 2.27
C LEU A 55 2.51 14.70 3.75
N SER A 56 3.71 14.55 4.28
CA SER A 56 3.90 14.08 5.67
C SER A 56 3.72 15.18 6.72
N GLY A 57 3.86 16.46 6.34
CA GLY A 57 3.63 17.63 7.22
C GLY A 57 2.23 18.25 7.10
N VAL A 58 1.42 17.79 6.14
CA VAL A 58 0.06 18.30 5.88
C VAL A 58 -0.96 17.24 6.22
N CYS A 59 -2.00 17.64 6.94
CA CYS A 59 -3.11 16.80 7.36
C CYS A 59 -4.45 17.38 6.89
N ALA A 60 -5.54 16.62 7.04
CA ALA A 60 -6.88 17.02 6.66
C ALA A 60 -7.71 17.34 7.91
N ASP A 61 -8.43 18.45 7.89
CA ASP A 61 -9.52 18.74 8.84
C ASP A 61 -10.81 18.08 8.35
N THR A 62 -11.06 18.18 7.04
CA THR A 62 -12.06 17.40 6.30
C THR A 62 -11.41 16.89 5.02
N PRO A 63 -12.02 15.97 4.25
CA PRO A 63 -11.47 15.53 2.97
C PRO A 63 -11.20 16.64 1.95
N LEU A 64 -11.70 17.86 2.20
CA LEU A 64 -11.63 19.03 1.31
C LEU A 64 -10.94 20.24 1.95
N VAL A 65 -10.45 20.12 3.20
CA VAL A 65 -9.80 21.22 3.93
C VAL A 65 -8.51 20.70 4.54
N LEU A 66 -7.39 21.30 4.15
CA LEU A 66 -6.07 20.96 4.65
C LEU A 66 -5.70 21.81 5.87
N ARG A 67 -4.79 21.28 6.69
CA ARG A 67 -4.18 21.96 7.84
C ARG A 67 -2.78 21.38 8.10
N PRO A 68 -1.93 22.04 8.90
CA PRO A 68 -0.73 21.41 9.40
C PRO A 68 -1.05 20.16 10.23
N CYS A 69 -0.16 19.17 10.21
CA CYS A 69 -0.28 18.00 11.05
C CYS A 69 -0.02 18.32 12.53
N ALA A 70 -0.81 17.69 13.40
CA ALA A 70 -0.56 17.61 14.83
C ALA A 70 0.47 16.50 15.13
N PRO A 71 1.14 16.55 16.30
CA PRO A 71 2.07 15.50 16.69
C PRO A 71 1.43 14.10 16.67
N GLY A 72 2.08 13.15 15.99
CA GLY A 72 1.62 11.76 15.87
C GLY A 72 0.72 11.48 14.66
N GLU A 73 0.32 12.50 13.91
CA GLU A 73 -0.37 12.30 12.62
C GLU A 73 0.61 11.93 11.51
N THR A 74 0.14 11.13 10.55
CA THR A 74 0.96 10.56 9.48
C THR A 74 0.81 11.27 8.14
N GLY A 75 0.13 12.42 8.11
CA GLY A 75 -0.09 13.18 6.88
C GLY A 75 -1.22 12.67 5.99
N VAL A 76 -1.38 13.30 4.83
CA VAL A 76 -2.43 12.96 3.86
C VAL A 76 -1.88 12.68 2.47
N VAL A 77 -2.61 11.85 1.74
CA VAL A 77 -2.50 11.73 0.30
C VAL A 77 -3.53 12.65 -0.33
N VAL A 78 -3.06 13.62 -1.10
CA VAL A 78 -3.89 14.49 -1.93
C VAL A 78 -3.89 13.93 -3.35
N SER A 79 -5.09 13.68 -3.87
CA SER A 79 -5.27 13.01 -5.15
C SER A 79 -6.43 13.63 -5.93
N ARG A 80 -6.35 13.49 -7.26
CA ARG A 80 -7.39 13.93 -8.20
C ARG A 80 -7.92 12.73 -8.96
N TYR A 81 -9.22 12.50 -8.88
CA TYR A 81 -9.92 11.44 -9.62
C TYR A 81 -11.04 11.99 -10.48
N ASP A 82 -11.37 11.24 -11.54
CA ASP A 82 -12.49 11.56 -12.41
C ASP A 82 -13.83 11.29 -11.71
N GLY A 83 -14.68 12.32 -11.63
CA GLY A 83 -16.08 12.18 -11.25
C GLY A 83 -16.36 11.88 -9.78
N VAL A 84 -15.51 12.33 -8.84
CA VAL A 84 -15.76 12.15 -7.39
C VAL A 84 -16.25 13.45 -6.76
N GLY A 85 -17.53 13.48 -6.38
CA GLY A 85 -18.15 14.59 -5.64
C GLY A 85 -18.17 15.95 -6.35
N GLY A 86 -17.69 16.05 -7.60
CA GLY A 86 -17.47 17.32 -8.28
C GLY A 86 -16.19 18.05 -7.86
N TYR A 87 -15.37 17.44 -7.00
CA TYR A 87 -14.17 18.06 -6.45
C TYR A 87 -12.93 17.81 -7.33
N ASP A 88 -12.04 18.80 -7.37
CA ASP A 88 -10.80 18.73 -8.13
C ASP A 88 -9.72 17.92 -7.41
N TRP A 89 -9.69 17.99 -6.09
CA TRP A 89 -8.80 17.22 -5.25
C TRP A 89 -9.49 16.80 -3.95
N ILE A 90 -9.07 15.66 -3.42
CA ILE A 90 -9.53 15.10 -2.16
C ILE A 90 -8.31 14.65 -1.36
N ALA A 91 -8.33 14.93 -0.07
CA ALA A 91 -7.28 14.55 0.89
C ALA A 91 -7.77 13.38 1.75
N VAL A 92 -6.96 12.31 1.80
CA VAL A 92 -7.25 11.12 2.61
C VAL A 92 -6.02 10.80 3.46
N PRO A 93 -6.16 10.55 4.77
CA PRO A 93 -5.05 10.09 5.62
C PRO A 93 -4.31 8.91 5.00
N LEU A 94 -2.98 8.85 5.14
CA LEU A 94 -2.14 7.86 4.47
C LEU A 94 -2.64 6.42 4.66
N THR A 95 -2.98 6.04 5.89
CA THR A 95 -3.49 4.69 6.21
C THR A 95 -4.81 4.38 5.50
N GLY A 96 -5.75 5.34 5.47
CA GLY A 96 -7.03 5.20 4.77
C GLY A 96 -6.86 5.09 3.27
N TYR A 97 -5.99 5.93 2.69
CA TYR A 97 -5.68 5.93 1.27
C TYR A 97 -5.08 4.58 0.83
N LEU A 98 -4.14 4.04 1.61
CA LEU A 98 -3.46 2.79 1.27
C LEU A 98 -4.31 1.55 1.58
N TYR A 99 -5.04 1.54 2.70
CA TYR A 99 -5.60 0.31 3.27
C TYR A 99 -7.07 0.39 3.73
N SER A 100 -7.77 1.51 3.54
CA SER A 100 -9.19 1.66 3.93
C SER A 100 -9.47 1.33 5.41
N VAL A 101 -8.49 1.55 6.28
CA VAL A 101 -8.61 1.39 7.74
C VAL A 101 -7.99 2.59 8.42
N ASP A 102 -8.41 2.85 9.65
CA ASP A 102 -7.91 3.99 10.43
C ASP A 102 -6.53 3.72 11.01
N ARG A 103 -6.25 2.47 11.37
CA ARG A 103 -5.03 2.08 12.07
C ARG A 103 -4.25 1.03 11.27
N PRO A 104 -2.91 1.14 11.19
CA PRO A 104 -2.08 0.18 10.47
C PRO A 104 -2.22 -1.27 10.95
N GLU A 105 -2.50 -1.48 12.23
CA GLU A 105 -2.71 -2.80 12.82
C GLU A 105 -4.00 -3.52 12.36
N ASP A 106 -4.93 -2.77 11.75
CA ASP A 106 -6.19 -3.29 11.22
C ASP A 106 -6.06 -3.71 9.75
N VAL A 107 -4.88 -3.55 9.14
CA VAL A 107 -4.63 -3.99 7.76
C VAL A 107 -4.77 -5.51 7.67
N PRO A 108 -5.62 -6.05 6.77
CA PRO A 108 -5.78 -7.48 6.62
C PRO A 108 -4.48 -8.15 6.15
N LEU A 109 -4.16 -9.30 6.75
CA LEU A 109 -3.05 -10.15 6.31
C LEU A 109 -3.30 -10.69 4.90
N PHE A 110 -4.54 -11.02 4.56
CA PHE A 110 -4.91 -11.55 3.25
C PHE A 110 -6.30 -11.05 2.84
N ALA A 111 -6.40 -10.39 1.68
CA ALA A 111 -7.63 -9.73 1.24
C ALA A 111 -8.20 -10.33 -0.06
N ASP A 112 -9.51 -10.54 -0.08
CA ASP A 112 -10.28 -10.75 -1.30
C ASP A 112 -11.12 -9.51 -1.65
N ALA A 113 -11.78 -9.54 -2.81
CA ALA A 113 -12.62 -8.42 -3.24
C ALA A 113 -13.75 -8.09 -2.24
N LYS A 114 -14.27 -9.08 -1.50
CA LYS A 114 -15.33 -8.85 -0.51
C LYS A 114 -14.82 -8.07 0.70
N MET A 115 -13.67 -8.49 1.24
CA MET A 115 -12.98 -7.78 2.32
C MET A 115 -12.66 -6.35 1.91
N VAL A 116 -12.07 -6.16 0.72
CA VAL A 116 -11.70 -4.82 0.22
C VAL A 116 -12.93 -3.93 0.07
N ASN A 117 -14.00 -4.41 -0.56
CA ASN A 117 -15.23 -3.63 -0.73
C ASN A 117 -15.89 -3.28 0.62
N PHE A 118 -15.88 -4.22 1.56
CA PHE A 118 -16.39 -4.00 2.91
C PHE A 118 -15.62 -2.90 3.64
N LEU A 119 -14.28 -2.96 3.65
CA LEU A 119 -13.44 -1.97 4.30
C LEU A 119 -13.57 -0.59 3.65
N ARG A 120 -13.58 -0.54 2.31
CA ARG A 120 -13.80 0.70 1.55
C ARG A 120 -15.13 1.36 1.86
N ASP A 121 -16.22 0.60 1.83
CA ASP A 121 -17.54 1.17 2.10
C ASP A 121 -17.65 1.67 3.54
N ARG A 122 -17.11 0.91 4.50
CA ARG A 122 -17.06 1.35 5.90
C ARG A 122 -16.26 2.64 6.06
N TYR A 123 -15.05 2.68 5.53
CA TYR A 123 -14.20 3.87 5.60
C TYR A 123 -14.86 5.07 4.94
N ARG A 124 -15.49 4.86 3.77
CA ARG A 124 -16.24 5.91 3.07
C ARG A 124 -17.37 6.48 3.93
N ARG A 125 -18.19 5.62 4.55
CA ARG A 125 -19.28 6.09 5.43
C ARG A 125 -18.76 6.85 6.65
N ALA A 126 -17.61 6.44 7.18
CA ALA A 126 -17.03 7.08 8.36
C ALA A 126 -16.39 8.45 8.03
N HIS A 127 -15.76 8.58 6.87
CA HIS A 127 -14.83 9.71 6.60
C HIS A 127 -15.06 10.45 5.29
N LEU A 128 -15.78 9.87 4.34
CA LEU A 128 -15.93 10.38 2.97
C LEU A 128 -17.40 10.53 2.55
N GLU A 129 -18.35 10.51 3.48
CA GLU A 129 -19.78 10.59 3.15
C GLU A 129 -20.12 11.93 2.45
N ASP A 130 -19.44 13.02 2.85
CA ASP A 130 -19.62 14.34 2.24
C ASP A 130 -19.17 14.41 0.77
N VAL A 131 -18.20 13.59 0.36
CA VAL A 131 -17.64 13.58 -1.00
C VAL A 131 -18.19 12.43 -1.85
N ALA A 132 -18.61 11.34 -1.20
CA ALA A 132 -19.11 10.13 -1.81
C ALA A 132 -20.32 9.61 -1.00
N PRO A 133 -21.47 10.33 -1.05
CA PRO A 133 -22.64 9.97 -0.26
C PRO A 133 -23.33 8.72 -0.80
N ASP A 134 -24.12 8.09 0.07
CA ASP A 134 -24.99 6.99 -0.32
C ASP A 134 -25.95 7.39 -1.43
N ARG A 135 -26.26 6.40 -2.28
CA ARG A 135 -27.43 6.48 -3.14
C ARG A 135 -28.69 6.40 -2.29
N LYS A 136 -29.83 6.80 -2.86
CA LYS A 136 -31.14 6.75 -2.18
C LYS A 136 -31.53 5.36 -1.64
N ASN A 137 -30.96 4.29 -2.19
CA ASN A 137 -31.18 2.91 -1.75
C ASN A 137 -30.18 2.43 -0.67
N GLY A 138 -29.32 3.32 -0.15
CA GLY A 138 -28.29 3.01 0.84
C GLY A 138 -27.06 2.31 0.28
N GLU A 139 -26.97 2.12 -1.05
CA GLU A 139 -25.78 1.57 -1.68
C GLU A 139 -24.68 2.63 -1.88
N PRO A 140 -23.41 2.22 -2.00
CA PRO A 140 -22.33 3.15 -2.33
C PRO A 140 -22.58 3.89 -3.65
N PRO A 141 -22.05 5.12 -3.81
CA PRO A 141 -22.18 5.86 -5.06
C PRO A 141 -21.46 5.15 -6.22
N GLY A 142 -21.81 5.54 -7.45
CA GLY A 142 -21.04 5.12 -8.62
C GLY A 142 -19.73 5.90 -8.75
N GLY A 143 -19.02 5.70 -9.86
CA GLY A 143 -17.79 6.44 -10.15
C GLY A 143 -16.56 5.86 -9.47
N ASN A 144 -15.51 6.68 -9.38
CA ASN A 144 -14.16 6.23 -9.03
C ASN A 144 -13.78 6.51 -7.56
N TRP A 145 -14.76 6.78 -6.68
CA TRP A 145 -14.49 7.08 -5.27
C TRP A 145 -13.70 5.97 -4.56
N TYR A 146 -13.91 4.71 -4.98
CA TYR A 146 -13.23 3.56 -4.40
C TYR A 146 -11.71 3.59 -4.64
N GLU A 147 -11.23 4.37 -5.61
CA GLU A 147 -9.79 4.55 -5.85
C GLU A 147 -9.14 5.50 -4.84
N LEU A 148 -9.91 6.32 -4.11
CA LEU A 148 -9.41 7.21 -3.04
C LEU A 148 -8.93 6.46 -1.80
N VAL A 149 -9.32 5.19 -1.65
CA VAL A 149 -9.12 4.41 -0.43
C VAL A 149 -8.73 2.98 -0.75
N GLY A 150 -7.79 2.42 0.01
CA GLY A 150 -7.36 1.04 -0.19
C GLY A 150 -6.54 0.81 -1.45
N ALA A 151 -5.79 1.80 -1.94
CA ALA A 151 -5.03 1.72 -3.18
C ALA A 151 -4.06 0.52 -3.19
N SER A 152 -3.47 0.16 -2.04
CA SER A 152 -2.57 -0.99 -1.91
C SER A 152 -3.26 -2.35 -2.02
N TYR A 153 -4.59 -2.43 -2.06
CA TYR A 153 -5.27 -3.71 -2.37
C TYR A 153 -5.22 -4.04 -3.86
N ASP A 154 -5.19 -3.02 -4.72
CA ASP A 154 -5.27 -3.19 -6.17
C ASP A 154 -3.89 -3.14 -6.84
N ARG A 155 -2.90 -2.49 -6.20
CA ARG A 155 -1.66 -2.14 -6.88
C ARG A 155 -0.46 -1.91 -5.96
N THR A 156 0.72 -2.14 -6.54
CA THR A 156 2.00 -1.71 -5.98
C THR A 156 2.17 -0.21 -6.25
N ILE A 157 2.69 0.52 -5.27
CA ILE A 157 2.89 1.97 -5.34
C ILE A 157 4.35 2.29 -5.09
N TYR A 158 4.91 3.21 -5.86
CA TYR A 158 6.29 3.68 -5.70
C TYR A 158 6.30 5.14 -5.27
N GLY A 159 6.92 5.44 -4.14
CA GLY A 159 7.10 6.80 -3.65
C GLY A 159 8.43 7.39 -4.13
N PHE A 160 8.39 8.67 -4.54
CA PHE A 160 9.58 9.47 -4.82
C PHE A 160 9.53 10.68 -3.91
N GLU A 161 10.19 10.57 -2.76
CA GLU A 161 10.14 11.53 -1.68
C GLU A 161 11.18 12.62 -1.88
N ILE A 162 10.77 13.86 -1.61
CA ILE A 162 11.62 15.03 -1.52
C ILE A 162 11.30 15.76 -0.21
N GLU A 163 12.34 16.24 0.45
CA GLU A 163 12.20 17.06 1.66
C GLU A 163 11.43 18.36 1.37
N THR A 164 10.62 18.81 2.32
CA THR A 164 9.91 20.10 2.29
C THR A 164 10.09 20.81 3.64
N THR A 165 9.71 22.10 3.71
CA THR A 165 9.70 22.84 4.97
C THR A 165 8.28 23.15 5.43
N PRO A 166 8.05 23.35 6.75
CA PRO A 166 6.74 23.74 7.28
C PRO A 166 6.17 25.00 6.61
N GLU A 167 7.01 25.96 6.23
CA GLU A 167 6.57 27.18 5.55
C GLU A 167 6.09 26.90 4.12
N GLN A 168 6.70 25.94 3.42
CA GLN A 168 6.22 25.52 2.11
C GLN A 168 4.89 24.78 2.21
N ASP A 169 4.73 23.93 3.23
CA ASP A 169 3.49 23.21 3.49
C ASP A 169 2.35 24.18 3.83
N GLU A 170 2.59 25.16 4.70
CA GLU A 170 1.62 26.21 5.04
C GLU A 170 1.20 27.00 3.78
N ALA A 171 2.15 27.35 2.92
CA ALA A 171 1.86 28.04 1.67
C ALA A 171 1.04 27.17 0.71
N LEU A 172 1.28 25.86 0.67
CA LEU A 172 0.46 24.94 -0.14
C LEU A 172 -0.95 24.81 0.42
N ILE A 173 -1.08 24.65 1.74
CA ILE A 173 -2.37 24.60 2.45
C ILE A 173 -3.19 25.85 2.12
N GLN A 174 -2.60 27.03 2.29
CA GLN A 174 -3.26 28.30 1.98
C GLN A 174 -3.72 28.36 0.52
N LYS A 175 -2.86 27.93 -0.42
CA LYS A 175 -3.20 27.92 -1.84
C LYS A 175 -4.38 27.00 -2.15
N LEU A 176 -4.36 25.77 -1.63
CA LEU A 176 -5.41 24.78 -1.93
C LEU A 176 -6.74 25.12 -1.24
N ASN A 177 -6.70 25.56 0.01
CA ASN A 177 -7.92 25.92 0.75
C ASN A 177 -8.58 27.23 0.26
N SER A 178 -7.82 28.14 -0.36
CA SER A 178 -8.37 29.41 -0.89
C SER A 178 -8.86 29.30 -2.33
N SER A 179 -8.52 28.22 -3.05
CA SER A 179 -8.92 28.02 -4.44
C SER A 179 -10.29 27.32 -4.52
N PRO A 180 -11.13 27.63 -5.52
CA PRO A 180 -12.34 26.83 -5.78
C PRO A 180 -11.94 25.38 -6.09
N ASN A 181 -12.37 24.42 -5.26
CA ASN A 181 -12.07 23.01 -5.42
C ASN A 181 -13.08 22.34 -6.37
N GLU A 182 -13.17 22.81 -7.62
CA GLU A 182 -14.12 22.33 -8.62
C GLU A 182 -13.41 21.54 -9.73
N SER A 183 -13.89 20.33 -9.99
CA SER A 183 -13.24 19.42 -10.94
C SER A 183 -13.29 19.94 -12.37
N HIS A 184 -12.13 20.02 -13.00
CA HIS A 184 -11.98 20.20 -14.45
C HIS A 184 -11.25 19.02 -15.09
N PHE A 185 -11.48 17.81 -14.58
CA PHE A 185 -10.72 16.63 -14.98
C PHE A 185 -10.86 16.35 -16.49
N HIS A 186 -9.71 16.23 -17.15
CA HIS A 186 -9.61 15.77 -18.52
C HIS A 186 -8.41 14.83 -18.64
N LEU A 187 -8.65 13.59 -19.06
CA LEU A 187 -7.65 12.53 -19.11
C LEU A 187 -6.35 12.93 -19.86
N VAL A 188 -6.45 13.75 -20.90
CA VAL A 188 -5.33 14.10 -21.79
C VAL A 188 -4.63 15.41 -21.38
N SER A 189 -5.34 16.35 -20.76
CA SER A 189 -4.88 17.73 -20.57
C SER A 189 -4.94 18.26 -19.14
N ASN A 190 -5.73 17.65 -18.26
CA ASN A 190 -5.87 18.04 -16.86
C ASN A 190 -6.20 16.81 -16.00
N ASN A 191 -5.20 15.93 -15.82
CA ASN A 191 -5.38 14.63 -15.17
C ASN A 191 -4.66 14.56 -13.80
N CYS A 192 -4.61 13.36 -13.22
CA CYS A 192 -3.93 13.10 -11.94
C CYS A 192 -2.42 13.43 -11.96
N ALA A 193 -1.74 13.17 -13.08
CA ALA A 193 -0.32 13.46 -13.22
C ALA A 193 -0.04 14.95 -13.42
N ASP A 194 -0.95 15.71 -14.06
CA ASP A 194 -0.88 17.17 -14.08
C ASP A 194 -1.05 17.76 -12.68
N PHE A 195 -2.04 17.28 -11.92
CA PHE A 195 -2.23 17.68 -10.53
C PHE A 195 -0.97 17.42 -9.69
N ALA A 196 -0.46 16.19 -9.68
CA ALA A 196 0.74 15.83 -8.93
C ALA A 196 1.97 16.64 -9.37
N LYS A 197 2.08 16.93 -10.68
CA LYS A 197 3.09 17.83 -11.25
C LYS A 197 3.00 19.23 -10.66
N ASP A 198 1.81 19.81 -10.58
CA ASP A 198 1.61 21.17 -10.10
C ASP A 198 1.87 21.29 -8.59
N ILE A 199 1.52 20.26 -7.80
CA ILE A 199 1.85 20.19 -6.37
C ILE A 199 3.37 20.10 -6.16
N ILE A 200 4.06 19.15 -6.77
CA ILE A 200 5.51 19.01 -6.59
C ILE A 200 6.27 20.22 -7.16
N ASN A 201 5.82 20.80 -8.27
CA ASN A 201 6.42 22.02 -8.81
C ASN A 201 6.15 23.27 -7.96
N PHE A 202 5.13 23.25 -7.09
CA PHE A 202 4.92 24.30 -6.10
C PHE A 202 6.08 24.33 -5.10
N TYR A 203 6.48 23.16 -4.59
CA TYR A 203 7.64 23.01 -3.71
C TYR A 203 8.96 23.29 -4.45
N TYR A 204 9.12 22.69 -5.63
CA TYR A 204 10.35 22.79 -6.43
C TYR A 204 10.03 23.15 -7.88
N PRO A 205 10.04 24.45 -8.22
CA PRO A 205 9.72 24.92 -9.56
C PRO A 205 10.51 24.20 -10.65
N LYS A 206 9.79 23.70 -11.66
CA LYS A 206 10.34 22.99 -12.84
C LYS A 206 10.99 21.63 -12.53
N ALA A 207 10.76 21.03 -11.36
CA ALA A 207 11.21 19.68 -11.06
C ALA A 207 10.59 18.64 -12.01
N MET A 208 9.32 18.83 -12.37
CA MET A 208 8.56 17.91 -13.21
C MET A 208 7.97 18.60 -14.44
N HIS A 209 8.05 17.91 -15.58
CA HIS A 209 7.48 18.40 -16.84
C HIS A 209 7.12 17.23 -17.77
N ARG A 210 6.08 17.45 -18.58
CA ARG A 210 5.62 16.49 -19.58
C ARG A 210 6.68 16.19 -20.65
N SER A 211 6.51 15.07 -21.35
CA SER A 211 7.31 14.73 -22.52
C SER A 211 6.50 14.98 -23.79
N LEU A 212 6.95 15.91 -24.63
CA LEU A 212 6.28 16.20 -25.90
C LEU A 212 6.40 15.04 -26.90
N ILE A 213 7.47 14.24 -26.79
CA ILE A 213 7.78 13.17 -27.75
C ILE A 213 7.39 11.80 -27.19
N ALA A 214 7.86 11.44 -25.98
CA ALA A 214 7.66 10.09 -25.43
C ALA A 214 6.23 9.81 -24.98
N ASP A 215 5.47 10.87 -24.70
CA ASP A 215 4.09 10.79 -24.21
C ASP A 215 3.13 11.62 -25.08
N VAL A 216 3.57 12.05 -26.27
CA VAL A 216 2.74 12.81 -27.24
C VAL A 216 2.10 14.06 -26.60
N GLY A 217 2.83 14.71 -25.69
CA GLY A 217 2.34 15.91 -24.99
C GLY A 217 1.38 15.66 -23.83
N ILE A 218 1.06 14.40 -23.52
CA ILE A 218 0.28 14.02 -22.33
C ILE A 218 1.19 13.97 -21.11
N THR A 219 0.73 14.51 -19.98
CA THR A 219 1.42 14.32 -18.70
C THR A 219 1.10 12.92 -18.16
N THR A 220 2.11 12.07 -18.01
CA THR A 220 1.95 10.69 -17.53
C THR A 220 2.63 10.47 -16.17
N PRO A 221 2.08 9.61 -15.30
CA PRO A 221 2.69 9.29 -14.00
C PRO A 221 4.16 8.86 -14.10
N LYS A 222 4.46 7.94 -15.02
CA LYS A 222 5.84 7.46 -15.27
C LYS A 222 6.79 8.61 -15.61
N GLN A 223 6.34 9.55 -16.44
CA GLN A 223 7.17 10.66 -16.87
C GLN A 223 7.44 11.65 -15.74
N MET A 224 6.48 11.88 -14.85
CA MET A 224 6.67 12.70 -13.64
C MET A 224 7.74 12.08 -12.73
N ALA A 225 7.61 10.79 -12.42
CA ALA A 225 8.60 10.06 -11.63
C ALA A 225 10.00 10.08 -12.26
N LYS A 226 10.10 9.86 -13.58
CA LYS A 226 11.37 9.95 -14.31
C LYS A 226 12.01 11.33 -14.23
N ARG A 227 11.22 12.40 -14.25
CA ARG A 227 11.75 13.77 -14.19
C ARG A 227 12.18 14.14 -12.79
N LEU A 228 11.41 13.76 -11.76
CA LEU A 228 11.80 13.97 -10.37
C LEU A 228 13.12 13.27 -10.03
N VAL A 229 13.29 12.03 -10.49
CA VAL A 229 14.57 11.29 -10.38
C VAL A 229 15.73 12.08 -11.01
N LYS A 230 15.53 12.59 -12.24
CA LYS A 230 16.57 13.36 -12.96
C LYS A 230 16.81 14.73 -12.32
N PHE A 231 15.79 15.35 -11.75
CA PHE A 231 15.90 16.60 -11.03
C PHE A 231 16.78 16.40 -9.80
N ASN A 232 16.48 15.41 -8.97
CA ASN A 232 17.25 15.15 -7.76
C ASN A 232 18.72 14.79 -8.05
N GLN A 233 18.99 14.04 -9.13
CA GLN A 233 20.37 13.77 -9.57
C GLN A 233 21.18 15.05 -9.87
N ARG A 234 20.53 16.16 -10.23
CA ARG A 234 21.17 17.47 -10.43
C ARG A 234 21.16 18.34 -9.18
N HIS A 235 20.38 17.98 -8.17
CA HIS A 235 20.20 18.72 -6.94
C HIS A 235 20.48 17.84 -5.70
N PRO A 236 21.71 17.31 -5.55
CA PRO A 236 22.04 16.33 -4.50
C PRO A 236 21.97 16.87 -3.05
N LYS A 237 21.71 18.18 -2.89
CA LYS A 237 21.51 18.81 -1.59
C LYS A 237 20.10 18.65 -1.04
N ILE A 238 19.14 18.22 -1.87
CA ILE A 238 17.76 17.97 -1.46
C ILE A 238 17.70 16.53 -0.93
N GLY A 239 17.18 16.34 0.29
CA GLY A 239 16.90 15.02 0.82
C GLY A 239 15.97 14.26 -0.12
N TYR A 240 16.38 13.07 -0.56
CA TYR A 240 15.63 12.28 -1.53
C TYR A 240 15.68 10.81 -1.20
N SER A 241 14.51 10.20 -1.13
CA SER A 241 14.35 8.77 -0.90
C SER A 241 13.41 8.16 -1.95
N ARG A 242 13.49 6.85 -2.11
CA ARG A 242 12.54 6.08 -2.91
C ARG A 242 11.88 5.08 -2.02
N LEU A 243 10.56 4.96 -2.16
CA LEU A 243 9.74 4.07 -1.38
C LEU A 243 9.03 3.08 -2.31
N VAL A 244 8.70 1.92 -1.78
CA VAL A 244 7.78 0.98 -2.40
C VAL A 244 6.80 0.49 -1.35
N ILE A 245 5.52 0.57 -1.69
CA ILE A 245 4.42 0.05 -0.90
C ILE A 245 3.90 -1.16 -1.67
N ALA A 246 4.05 -2.33 -1.07
CA ALA A 246 3.63 -3.58 -1.70
C ALA A 246 2.10 -3.67 -1.76
N GLN A 247 1.58 -4.22 -2.85
CA GLN A 247 0.17 -4.59 -2.88
C GLN A 247 -0.10 -5.71 -1.87
N VAL A 248 -1.12 -5.54 -1.04
CA VAL A 248 -1.55 -6.48 0.00
C VAL A 248 -1.78 -7.88 -0.62
N PRO A 249 -1.28 -8.95 0.00
CA PRO A 249 -1.55 -10.32 -0.42
C PRO A 249 -3.02 -10.68 -0.46
N GLY A 250 -3.41 -11.52 -1.40
CA GLY A 250 -4.81 -11.73 -1.64
C GLY A 250 -5.15 -12.57 -2.86
N SER A 251 -6.45 -12.75 -3.05
CA SER A 251 -7.01 -13.31 -4.30
C SER A 251 -7.24 -12.24 -5.37
N MET A 252 -6.99 -10.97 -5.03
CA MET A 252 -7.02 -9.85 -5.96
C MET A 252 -5.95 -10.01 -7.06
N PRO A 253 -6.24 -9.68 -8.34
CA PRO A 253 -5.24 -9.67 -9.39
C PRO A 253 -4.07 -8.74 -9.05
N ARG A 254 -2.84 -9.17 -9.36
CA ARG A 254 -1.66 -8.32 -9.18
C ARG A 254 -1.62 -7.21 -10.23
N SER A 255 -1.18 -6.03 -9.82
CA SER A 255 -0.91 -4.92 -10.73
C SER A 255 0.23 -5.22 -11.70
N SER A 256 0.36 -4.34 -12.70
CA SER A 256 1.34 -4.48 -13.77
C SER A 256 2.25 -3.25 -13.86
N ALA A 257 3.46 -3.44 -14.37
CA ALA A 257 4.45 -2.36 -14.45
C ALA A 257 3.95 -1.14 -15.23
N VAL A 258 4.29 0.06 -14.74
CA VAL A 258 3.88 1.32 -15.39
C VAL A 258 4.61 1.53 -16.73
N HIS A 259 3.85 1.96 -17.73
CA HIS A 259 4.32 2.30 -19.07
C HIS A 259 3.93 3.73 -19.46
N GLY A 260 4.79 4.41 -20.23
CA GLY A 260 4.43 5.68 -20.88
C GLY A 260 3.51 5.45 -22.09
N VAL A 261 3.05 6.50 -22.77
CA VAL A 261 2.11 6.33 -23.90
C VAL A 261 2.71 5.51 -25.04
N VAL A 262 3.90 5.92 -25.52
CA VAL A 262 4.60 5.23 -26.61
C VAL A 262 4.99 3.79 -26.24
N GLU A 263 5.42 3.58 -24.99
CA GLU A 263 5.78 2.25 -24.50
C GLU A 263 4.56 1.33 -24.38
N SER A 264 3.42 1.86 -23.93
CA SER A 264 2.16 1.11 -23.85
C SER A 264 1.70 0.68 -25.23
N PHE A 265 1.81 1.55 -26.23
CA PHE A 265 1.52 1.21 -27.62
C PHE A 265 2.41 0.08 -28.14
N LEU A 266 3.74 0.18 -27.96
CA LEU A 266 4.70 -0.82 -28.45
C LEU A 266 4.59 -2.17 -27.77
N LYS A 267 4.42 -2.19 -26.44
CA LYS A 267 4.33 -3.44 -25.67
C LYS A 267 2.99 -4.16 -25.88
N SER A 268 1.99 -3.45 -26.39
CA SER A 268 0.67 -3.97 -26.63
C SER A 268 0.57 -4.57 -28.04
N LYS A 269 0.68 -5.90 -28.15
CA LYS A 269 0.58 -6.63 -29.42
C LYS A 269 -0.68 -6.27 -30.22
N LYS A 270 -1.80 -5.99 -29.53
CA LYS A 270 -3.08 -5.58 -30.13
C LYS A 270 -3.03 -4.26 -30.90
N TYR A 271 -2.14 -3.34 -30.53
CA TYR A 271 -2.03 -2.03 -31.18
C TYR A 271 -0.82 -1.98 -32.11
N PHE A 272 0.32 -2.52 -31.67
CA PHE A 272 1.54 -2.48 -32.46
C PHE A 272 1.46 -3.34 -33.72
N VAL A 273 0.98 -4.59 -33.62
CA VAL A 273 1.00 -5.52 -34.78
C VAL A 273 0.12 -5.02 -35.92
N PRO A 274 -1.16 -4.63 -35.71
CA PRO A 274 -1.96 -4.07 -36.81
C PRO A 274 -1.34 -2.80 -37.40
N SER A 275 -0.76 -1.93 -36.55
CA SER A 275 -0.13 -0.69 -37.02
C SER A 275 1.14 -0.93 -37.83
N ALA A 276 1.96 -1.93 -37.44
CA ALA A 276 3.16 -2.31 -38.16
C ALA A 276 2.85 -2.97 -39.51
N VAL A 277 1.74 -3.72 -39.60
CA VAL A 277 1.25 -4.27 -40.86
C VAL A 277 0.69 -3.16 -41.76
N ALA A 278 -0.09 -2.24 -41.21
CA ALA A 278 -0.70 -1.15 -41.98
C ALA A 278 0.30 -0.07 -42.40
N SER A 279 1.29 0.25 -41.55
CA SER A 279 2.32 1.24 -41.82
C SER A 279 3.65 0.88 -41.12
N PRO A 280 4.54 0.14 -41.80
CA PRO A 280 5.85 -0.23 -41.28
C PRO A 280 6.72 0.98 -40.92
N ILE A 281 6.63 2.07 -41.69
CA ILE A 281 7.38 3.31 -41.44
C ILE A 281 6.94 3.94 -40.11
N PHE A 282 5.63 4.06 -39.89
CA PHE A 282 5.10 4.59 -38.62
C PHE A 282 5.57 3.76 -37.44
N ALA A 283 5.44 2.43 -37.51
CA ALA A 283 5.91 1.52 -36.47
C ALA A 283 7.43 1.65 -36.22
N GLY A 284 8.23 1.80 -37.27
CA GLY A 284 9.67 2.06 -37.20
C GLY A 284 10.00 3.37 -36.47
N CYS A 285 9.28 4.46 -36.76
CA CYS A 285 9.44 5.75 -36.07
C CYS A 285 9.09 5.64 -34.58
N VAL A 286 7.98 4.98 -34.23
CA VAL A 286 7.58 4.77 -32.83
C VAL A 286 8.62 3.93 -32.09
N PHE A 287 9.15 2.88 -32.72
CA PHE A 287 10.23 2.07 -32.17
C PHE A 287 11.52 2.89 -31.94
N ALA A 288 11.91 3.72 -32.92
CA ALA A 288 13.08 4.60 -32.79
C ALA A 288 12.93 5.60 -31.63
N VAL A 289 11.73 6.16 -31.43
CA VAL A 289 11.42 7.03 -30.27
C VAL A 289 11.56 6.27 -28.97
N TYR A 290 11.04 5.04 -28.87
CA TYR A 290 11.15 4.23 -27.66
C TYR A 290 12.60 3.94 -27.27
N VAL A 291 13.42 3.53 -28.24
CA VAL A 291 14.85 3.28 -28.02
C VAL A 291 15.58 4.58 -27.68
N GLY A 292 15.41 5.64 -28.47
CA GLY A 292 16.12 6.91 -28.30
C GLY A 292 15.77 7.66 -27.02
N THR A 293 14.55 7.51 -26.51
CA THR A 293 14.12 8.14 -25.24
C THR A 293 14.47 7.33 -23.99
N GLY A 294 14.96 6.09 -24.15
CA GLY A 294 15.26 5.16 -23.06
C GLY A 294 14.05 4.89 -22.16
N THR A 295 12.84 4.93 -22.70
CA THR A 295 11.60 4.77 -21.92
C THR A 295 11.49 3.42 -21.24
N GLY A 296 12.07 2.38 -21.84
CA GLY A 296 12.11 1.02 -21.28
C GLY A 296 13.05 0.80 -20.08
N HIS A 297 13.96 1.74 -19.75
CA HIS A 297 14.98 1.54 -18.70
C HIS A 297 14.60 2.09 -17.33
N PHE A 298 13.43 2.70 -17.19
CA PHE A 298 12.99 3.25 -15.91
C PHE A 298 12.59 2.12 -14.95
N GLN A 299 13.31 2.00 -13.84
CA GLN A 299 13.07 1.04 -12.77
C GLN A 299 12.62 1.80 -11.51
N PRO A 300 11.31 1.89 -11.22
CA PRO A 300 10.83 2.68 -10.10
C PRO A 300 11.29 2.11 -8.74
N ALA A 301 11.41 0.78 -8.63
CA ALA A 301 11.85 0.11 -7.41
C ALA A 301 13.37 0.14 -7.15
N ARG A 302 14.17 0.78 -8.03
CA ARG A 302 15.63 0.74 -7.90
C ARG A 302 16.05 1.50 -6.64
N ASN A 303 16.66 0.78 -5.70
CA ASN A 303 17.08 1.27 -4.38
C ASN A 303 15.90 1.85 -3.57
N ALA A 304 14.70 1.32 -3.76
CA ALA A 304 13.54 1.72 -2.97
C ALA A 304 13.54 1.01 -1.62
N MET A 305 13.22 1.76 -0.57
CA MET A 305 12.91 1.27 0.77
C MET A 305 11.47 0.79 0.79
N VAL A 306 11.15 -0.24 1.56
CA VAL A 306 9.80 -0.76 1.73
C VAL A 306 9.10 0.05 2.82
N LEU A 307 7.94 0.63 2.48
CA LEU A 307 7.06 1.27 3.44
C LEU A 307 5.92 0.30 3.79
N SER A 308 6.00 -0.28 4.98
CA SER A 308 4.99 -1.19 5.53
C SER A 308 4.01 -0.44 6.43
N PRO A 309 2.78 -0.96 6.64
CA PRO A 309 1.82 -0.34 7.55
C PRO A 309 2.43 -0.08 8.93
N GLY A 310 2.44 1.19 9.37
CA GLY A 310 2.83 1.58 10.73
C GLY A 310 4.34 1.55 11.02
N ASN A 311 5.18 1.25 10.02
CA ASN A 311 6.62 1.17 10.17
C ASN A 311 7.32 2.31 9.42
N GLU A 312 8.51 2.68 9.89
CA GLU A 312 9.42 3.51 9.10
C GLU A 312 9.91 2.74 7.86
N PRO A 313 10.29 3.43 6.77
CA PRO A 313 10.85 2.79 5.59
C PRO A 313 12.10 1.97 5.90
N GLU A 314 12.11 0.70 5.46
CA GLU A 314 13.24 -0.23 5.68
C GLU A 314 13.80 -0.79 4.36
N PRO A 315 15.04 -1.31 4.34
CA PRO A 315 15.55 -1.99 3.15
C PRO A 315 14.70 -3.23 2.81
N PRO A 316 14.55 -3.58 1.53
CA PRO A 316 13.83 -4.79 1.16
C PRO A 316 14.57 -6.04 1.66
N LEU A 317 13.80 -7.07 2.00
CA LEU A 317 14.29 -8.36 2.47
C LEU A 317 15.40 -8.91 1.55
N GLY A 318 16.53 -9.25 2.17
CA GLY A 318 17.70 -9.80 1.50
C GLY A 318 17.37 -11.02 0.64
N SER A 319 18.03 -11.15 -0.51
CA SER A 319 17.73 -12.25 -1.44
C SER A 319 18.05 -13.64 -0.86
N GLU A 320 19.01 -13.72 0.06
CA GLU A 320 19.38 -14.93 0.78
C GLU A 320 18.36 -15.25 1.88
N ASP A 321 17.98 -14.27 2.69
CA ASP A 321 16.97 -14.41 3.74
C ASP A 321 15.61 -14.81 3.15
N ARG A 322 15.21 -14.17 2.05
CA ARG A 322 13.99 -14.57 1.32
C ARG A 322 14.06 -16.04 0.88
N ARG A 323 15.20 -16.51 0.37
CA ARG A 323 15.38 -17.92 -0.01
C ARG A 323 15.40 -18.83 1.21
N ALA A 324 15.89 -18.37 2.36
CA ALA A 324 15.85 -19.11 3.61
C ALA A 324 14.40 -19.27 4.10
N TYR A 325 13.66 -18.18 4.26
CA TYR A 325 12.23 -18.21 4.61
C TYR A 325 11.42 -19.05 3.63
N GLN A 326 11.63 -18.88 2.33
CA GLN A 326 10.93 -19.66 1.32
C GLN A 326 11.20 -21.18 1.46
N ARG A 327 12.44 -21.58 1.73
CA ARG A 327 12.78 -23.00 1.94
C ARG A 327 12.18 -23.54 3.24
N GLN A 328 12.25 -22.77 4.32
CA GLN A 328 11.65 -23.15 5.60
C GLN A 328 10.14 -23.34 5.47
N LEU A 329 9.45 -22.40 4.81
CA LEU A 329 8.01 -22.51 4.54
C LEU A 329 7.69 -23.73 3.68
N GLN A 330 8.48 -23.99 2.63
CA GLN A 330 8.28 -25.17 1.78
C GLN A 330 8.40 -26.48 2.56
N ASN A 331 9.39 -26.59 3.47
CA ASN A 331 9.56 -27.78 4.30
C ASN A 331 8.38 -27.97 5.28
N LEU A 332 7.91 -26.88 5.90
CA LEU A 332 6.76 -26.88 6.80
C LEU A 332 5.47 -27.33 6.09
N LEU A 333 5.24 -26.80 4.89
CA LEU A 333 4.09 -27.16 4.06
C LEU A 333 4.16 -28.61 3.58
N ALA A 334 5.34 -29.12 3.22
CA ALA A 334 5.52 -30.51 2.80
C ALA A 334 5.18 -31.52 3.91
N GLY A 335 5.47 -31.17 5.17
CA GLY A 335 5.08 -31.99 6.33
C GLY A 335 3.59 -31.94 6.65
N SER A 336 2.92 -30.82 6.38
CA SER A 336 1.51 -30.59 6.74
C SER A 336 0.52 -31.02 5.64
N TYR A 337 0.93 -31.00 4.37
CA TYR A 337 0.10 -31.32 3.21
C TYR A 337 0.83 -32.31 2.29
N PRO A 338 0.91 -33.60 2.66
CA PRO A 338 1.57 -34.60 1.83
C PRO A 338 0.75 -34.83 0.55
N VAL A 339 1.30 -34.37 -0.58
CA VAL A 339 0.96 -34.79 -1.95
C VAL A 339 -0.47 -34.43 -2.43
N THR A 340 -0.64 -33.18 -2.89
CA THR A 340 -1.40 -32.92 -4.12
C THR A 340 -0.61 -31.96 -5.00
N SER A 341 0.04 -32.52 -6.01
CA SER A 341 0.86 -31.83 -7.01
C SER A 341 0.02 -30.79 -7.77
N GLY A 342 0.11 -29.53 -7.36
CA GLY A 342 -0.44 -28.37 -8.07
C GLY A 342 -1.27 -27.41 -7.23
N TRP A 343 -1.60 -27.75 -5.98
CA TRP A 343 -2.38 -26.89 -5.10
C TRP A 343 -1.48 -26.05 -4.19
N THR A 344 -1.63 -24.73 -4.27
CA THR A 344 -0.91 -23.77 -3.42
C THR A 344 -1.84 -23.33 -2.29
N VAL A 345 -1.32 -23.23 -1.06
CA VAL A 345 -2.09 -22.90 0.15
C VAL A 345 -2.79 -21.56 0.01
N ASP A 346 -2.17 -20.59 -0.68
CA ASP A 346 -2.80 -19.31 -1.06
C ASP A 346 -4.14 -19.49 -1.81
N LYS A 347 -4.22 -20.44 -2.76
CA LYS A 347 -5.43 -20.75 -3.52
C LYS A 347 -6.46 -21.51 -2.70
N ALA A 348 -6.00 -22.40 -1.82
CA ALA A 348 -6.88 -23.11 -0.88
C ALA A 348 -7.59 -22.11 0.03
N TRP A 349 -6.81 -21.25 0.67
CA TRP A 349 -7.28 -20.17 1.51
C TRP A 349 -8.21 -19.22 0.75
N SER A 350 -7.84 -18.81 -0.47
CA SER A 350 -8.68 -17.94 -1.31
C SER A 350 -10.09 -18.52 -1.54
N ARG A 351 -10.22 -19.85 -1.73
CA ARG A 351 -11.53 -20.51 -1.90
C ARG A 351 -12.33 -20.56 -0.60
N LEU A 352 -11.64 -20.73 0.53
CA LEU A 352 -12.26 -20.71 1.85
C LEU A 352 -12.77 -19.30 2.17
N GLN A 353 -11.92 -18.28 2.03
CA GLN A 353 -12.28 -16.88 2.23
C GLN A 353 -13.44 -16.44 1.33
N ALA A 354 -13.49 -16.89 0.07
CA ALA A 354 -14.60 -16.61 -0.83
C ALA A 354 -15.97 -17.12 -0.34
N ARG A 355 -16.00 -18.04 0.65
CA ARG A 355 -17.24 -18.51 1.30
C ARG A 355 -17.48 -17.86 2.66
N ALA A 356 -16.48 -17.17 3.21
CA ALA A 356 -16.60 -16.42 4.45
C ALA A 356 -17.50 -15.19 4.27
N ARG A 357 -18.05 -14.73 5.39
CA ARG A 357 -18.57 -13.37 5.52
C ARG A 357 -17.51 -12.49 6.18
N THR A 358 -17.32 -11.30 5.65
CA THR A 358 -16.48 -10.27 6.29
C THR A 358 -17.31 -9.53 7.32
N ASP A 359 -16.73 -9.29 8.49
CA ASP A 359 -17.35 -8.51 9.57
C ASP A 359 -16.25 -7.88 10.45
N LEU A 360 -16.63 -7.29 11.57
CA LEU A 360 -15.71 -6.79 12.59
C LEU A 360 -15.82 -7.58 13.90
N ASP A 361 -14.75 -7.52 14.70
CA ASP A 361 -14.82 -7.87 16.11
C ASP A 361 -15.38 -6.72 16.95
N ASP A 362 -15.53 -6.97 18.25
CA ASP A 362 -16.12 -6.01 19.20
C ASP A 362 -15.23 -4.77 19.40
N GLN A 363 -13.98 -4.81 18.91
CA GLN A 363 -13.04 -3.69 18.90
C GLN A 363 -13.00 -2.96 17.54
N GLY A 364 -13.85 -3.36 16.59
CA GLY A 364 -13.93 -2.75 15.26
C GLY A 364 -12.87 -3.25 14.27
N ARG A 365 -12.16 -4.34 14.58
CA ARG A 365 -11.07 -4.88 13.72
C ARG A 365 -11.62 -5.95 12.77
N PRO A 366 -11.07 -6.10 11.56
CA PRO A 366 -11.62 -7.00 10.56
C PRO A 366 -11.51 -8.47 10.97
N ILE A 367 -12.57 -9.23 10.67
CA ILE A 367 -12.67 -10.68 10.88
C ILE A 367 -13.30 -11.38 9.68
N LEU A 368 -13.09 -12.69 9.63
CA LEU A 368 -13.77 -13.63 8.73
C LEU A 368 -14.67 -14.55 9.53
N GLN A 369 -15.94 -14.65 9.15
CA GLN A 369 -16.92 -15.58 9.70
C GLN A 369 -17.13 -16.75 8.73
N LEU A 370 -16.88 -17.96 9.20
CA LEU A 370 -17.01 -19.19 8.40
C LEU A 370 -18.00 -20.16 9.05
N PRO A 371 -18.93 -20.75 8.29
CA PRO A 371 -19.74 -21.86 8.77
C PRO A 371 -18.89 -23.14 8.80
N LEU A 372 -18.64 -23.69 9.98
CA LEU A 372 -17.91 -24.93 10.20
C LEU A 372 -18.69 -25.85 11.15
N ALA A 373 -19.02 -27.07 10.69
CA ALA A 373 -19.71 -28.08 11.49
C ALA A 373 -20.99 -27.59 12.21
N GLY A 374 -21.80 -26.75 11.53
CA GLY A 374 -23.05 -26.22 12.08
C GLY A 374 -22.88 -25.04 13.05
N ARG A 375 -21.66 -24.53 13.24
CA ARG A 375 -21.36 -23.32 14.02
C ARG A 375 -20.69 -22.27 13.15
N ILE A 376 -20.81 -21.00 13.53
CA ILE A 376 -20.03 -19.92 12.93
C ILE A 376 -18.75 -19.77 13.73
N VAL A 377 -17.60 -19.88 13.06
CA VAL A 377 -16.29 -19.60 13.65
C VAL A 377 -15.79 -18.24 13.16
N ARG A 378 -15.14 -17.49 14.06
CA ARG A 378 -14.57 -16.16 13.78
C ARG A 378 -13.04 -16.27 13.72
N ILE A 379 -12.44 -15.80 12.64
CA ILE A 379 -10.99 -15.70 12.45
C ILE A 379 -10.63 -14.22 12.38
N GLY A 380 -9.64 -13.77 13.14
CA GLY A 380 -9.09 -12.43 12.97
C GLY A 380 -8.41 -12.26 11.61
N ALA A 381 -8.65 -11.14 10.94
CA ALA A 381 -8.10 -10.90 9.61
C ALA A 381 -6.78 -10.11 9.62
N SER A 382 -6.40 -9.46 10.73
CA SER A 382 -5.20 -8.64 10.85
C SER A 382 -4.17 -9.25 11.81
N ALA A 383 -2.93 -8.76 11.77
CA ALA A 383 -1.85 -9.27 12.61
C ALA A 383 -2.19 -9.24 14.11
N ASP A 384 -2.92 -8.22 14.55
CA ASP A 384 -3.27 -8.00 15.97
C ASP A 384 -4.38 -8.92 16.49
N ASN A 385 -5.23 -9.46 15.62
CA ASN A 385 -6.38 -10.26 16.03
C ASN A 385 -6.39 -11.68 15.45
N VAL A 386 -5.44 -12.05 14.58
CA VAL A 386 -5.41 -13.37 13.91
C VAL A 386 -5.40 -14.56 14.89
N LEU A 387 -4.80 -14.38 16.07
CA LEU A 387 -4.75 -15.39 17.15
C LEU A 387 -5.92 -15.30 18.14
N ASN A 388 -6.71 -14.23 18.12
CA ASN A 388 -7.73 -13.92 19.13
C ASN A 388 -9.15 -14.38 18.72
N GLY A 389 -9.26 -15.20 17.67
CA GLY A 389 -10.52 -15.71 17.14
C GLY A 389 -11.07 -16.93 17.87
N SER A 390 -12.31 -17.30 17.56
CA SER A 390 -12.94 -18.55 18.05
C SER A 390 -12.66 -19.74 17.13
N ALA A 391 -11.79 -19.56 16.13
CA ALA A 391 -11.52 -20.55 15.11
C ALA A 391 -10.51 -21.59 15.58
N PRO A 392 -10.58 -22.82 15.04
CA PRO A 392 -9.55 -23.82 15.26
C PRO A 392 -8.18 -23.30 14.83
N PRO A 393 -7.09 -23.59 15.58
CA PRO A 393 -5.74 -23.14 15.25
C PRO A 393 -5.29 -23.48 13.82
N GLN A 394 -5.84 -24.55 13.24
CA GLN A 394 -5.57 -24.97 11.87
C GLN A 394 -5.98 -23.91 10.83
N LEU A 395 -7.11 -23.23 11.01
CA LEU A 395 -7.56 -22.19 10.08
C LEU A 395 -6.69 -20.93 10.17
N THR A 396 -6.31 -20.55 11.39
CA THR A 396 -5.37 -19.46 11.64
C THR A 396 -4.00 -19.75 11.02
N ARG A 397 -3.51 -20.99 11.15
CA ARG A 397 -2.29 -21.45 10.48
C ARG A 397 -2.40 -21.36 8.96
N GLU A 398 -3.49 -21.85 8.37
CA GLU A 398 -3.71 -21.81 6.91
C GLU A 398 -3.69 -20.37 6.36
N LEU A 399 -4.26 -19.40 7.08
CA LEU A 399 -4.19 -17.98 6.73
C LEU A 399 -2.75 -17.46 6.70
N LEU A 400 -1.98 -17.74 7.75
CA LEU A 400 -0.59 -17.27 7.87
C LEU A 400 0.32 -17.95 6.83
N GLU A 401 0.13 -19.24 6.58
CA GLU A 401 0.80 -19.97 5.50
C GLU A 401 0.48 -19.38 4.13
N ALA A 402 -0.79 -19.07 3.85
CA ALA A 402 -1.23 -18.43 2.61
C ALA A 402 -0.62 -17.03 2.42
N ARG A 403 -0.61 -16.22 3.49
CA ARG A 403 0.01 -14.88 3.50
C ARG A 403 1.50 -14.96 3.18
N LEU A 404 2.27 -15.75 3.92
CA LEU A 404 3.71 -15.90 3.73
C LEU A 404 4.04 -16.51 2.35
N GLN A 405 3.27 -17.49 1.88
CA GLN A 405 3.47 -18.08 0.55
C GLN A 405 3.23 -17.06 -0.57
N SER A 406 2.22 -16.19 -0.42
CA SER A 406 1.93 -15.13 -1.38
C SER A 406 3.06 -14.10 -1.44
N GLU A 407 3.58 -13.65 -0.30
CA GLU A 407 4.69 -12.70 -0.25
C GLU A 407 5.99 -13.27 -0.80
N LEU A 408 6.42 -14.43 -0.31
CA LEU A 408 7.76 -14.99 -0.59
C LEU A 408 7.90 -15.56 -2.01
N ARG A 409 6.83 -15.53 -2.82
CA ARG A 409 6.83 -16.11 -4.16
C ARG A 409 7.87 -15.42 -5.06
N ARG A 410 8.56 -16.21 -5.88
CA ARG A 410 9.71 -15.76 -6.71
C ARG A 410 9.42 -14.57 -7.64
N LYS A 411 8.17 -14.33 -8.02
CA LYS A 411 7.71 -13.23 -8.90
C LYS A 411 7.25 -11.97 -8.15
N SER A 412 7.30 -11.95 -6.82
CA SER A 412 6.94 -10.76 -6.04
C SER A 412 7.92 -9.61 -6.37
N PRO A 413 7.44 -8.36 -6.44
CA PRO A 413 8.29 -7.17 -6.59
C PRO A 413 9.38 -7.14 -5.50
N PRO A 414 10.47 -6.39 -5.67
CA PRO A 414 11.52 -6.22 -4.67
C PRO A 414 11.06 -5.35 -3.48
N ALA A 415 9.88 -5.64 -2.94
CA ALA A 415 9.12 -4.82 -2.01
C ALA A 415 8.69 -5.61 -0.76
N ILE A 416 9.39 -6.70 -0.44
CA ILE A 416 9.07 -7.53 0.73
C ILE A 416 9.77 -6.92 1.94
N SER A 417 8.99 -6.62 2.97
CA SER A 417 9.48 -6.14 4.25
C SER A 417 9.99 -7.29 5.11
N GLU A 418 11.18 -7.13 5.69
CA GLU A 418 11.75 -8.11 6.62
C GLU A 418 10.99 -8.09 7.95
N SER A 419 10.60 -6.91 8.45
CA SER A 419 9.83 -6.80 9.69
C SER A 419 8.47 -7.46 9.57
N GLU A 420 7.77 -7.29 8.45
CA GLU A 420 6.50 -7.98 8.20
C GLU A 420 6.66 -9.50 8.09
N VAL A 421 7.63 -9.99 7.31
CA VAL A 421 7.87 -11.43 7.17
C VAL A 421 8.23 -12.05 8.52
N SER A 422 9.07 -11.39 9.31
CA SER A 422 9.49 -11.88 10.63
C SER A 422 8.32 -11.91 11.62
N ARG A 423 7.47 -10.88 11.61
CA ARG A 423 6.23 -10.83 12.41
C ARG A 423 5.28 -11.95 12.01
N ASP A 424 4.97 -12.08 10.72
CA ASP A 424 4.04 -13.09 10.20
C ASP A 424 4.58 -14.52 10.46
N TRP A 425 5.90 -14.71 10.40
CA TRP A 425 6.56 -15.98 10.75
C TRP A 425 6.40 -16.32 12.24
N LYS A 426 6.57 -15.34 13.13
CA LYS A 426 6.37 -15.52 14.58
C LYS A 426 4.92 -15.88 14.90
N LEU A 427 3.95 -15.23 14.25
CA LEU A 427 2.53 -15.57 14.38
C LEU A 427 2.26 -17.01 13.92
N LEU A 428 2.89 -17.44 12.82
CA LEU A 428 2.77 -18.83 12.34
C LEU A 428 3.33 -19.83 13.36
N GLN A 429 4.48 -19.53 13.98
CA GLN A 429 5.06 -20.38 15.02
C GLN A 429 4.17 -20.48 16.26
N GLN A 430 3.54 -19.38 16.69
CA GLN A 430 2.58 -19.39 17.80
C GLN A 430 1.36 -20.25 17.48
N ALA A 431 0.76 -20.09 16.30
CA ALA A 431 -0.38 -20.89 15.86
C ALA A 431 -0.07 -22.41 15.79
N LEU A 432 1.19 -22.78 15.52
CA LEU A 432 1.65 -24.17 15.56
C LEU A 432 1.76 -24.72 17.00
N GLY A 433 2.32 -23.95 17.93
CA GLY A 433 2.47 -24.35 19.33
C GLY A 433 1.13 -24.52 20.07
N ASP A 434 0.15 -23.68 19.75
CA ASP A 434 -1.21 -23.79 20.32
C ASP A 434 -1.94 -25.04 19.81
N GLY A 435 -1.61 -25.50 18.60
CA GLY A 435 -2.15 -26.74 18.01
C GLY A 435 -1.73 -28.01 18.74
N GLU A 436 -0.49 -28.06 19.26
CA GLU A 436 0.00 -29.21 20.04
C GLU A 436 -0.58 -29.23 21.48
N SER A 437 -0.85 -28.06 22.05
CA SER A 437 -1.48 -27.91 23.36
C SER A 437 -3.00 -28.23 23.34
N GLY A 438 -3.69 -27.92 22.24
CA GLY A 438 -5.10 -28.27 22.06
C GLY A 438 -5.35 -29.78 21.88
N LEU A 439 -4.42 -30.49 21.24
CA LEU A 439 -4.49 -31.96 21.10
C LEU A 439 -4.28 -32.68 22.44
N THR A 440 -3.46 -32.13 23.33
CA THR A 440 -3.29 -32.66 24.69
C THR A 440 -4.52 -32.38 25.56
N ALA A 441 -5.17 -31.21 25.45
CA ALA A 441 -6.39 -30.88 26.17
C ALA A 441 -7.62 -31.72 25.77
N VAL A 442 -7.76 -32.06 24.48
CA VAL A 442 -8.84 -32.96 24.01
C VAL A 442 -8.55 -34.42 24.41
N SER A 443 -7.26 -34.80 24.50
CA SER A 443 -6.85 -36.13 24.99
C SER A 443 -7.09 -36.29 26.50
N THR A 444 -6.83 -35.26 27.30
CA THR A 444 -7.10 -35.27 28.75
C THR A 444 -8.59 -35.23 29.06
N ALA A 445 -9.39 -34.43 28.34
CA ALA A 445 -10.86 -34.43 28.50
C ALA A 445 -11.50 -35.78 28.11
N ARG A 446 -10.94 -36.48 27.11
CA ARG A 446 -11.40 -37.82 26.73
C ARG A 446 -10.96 -38.88 27.76
N ALA A 447 -9.78 -38.75 28.37
CA ALA A 447 -9.31 -39.64 29.42
C ALA A 447 -10.11 -39.49 30.74
N GLU A 448 -10.52 -38.28 31.11
CA GLU A 448 -11.37 -38.05 32.29
C GLU A 448 -12.80 -38.60 32.11
N SER A 449 -13.37 -38.51 30.90
CA SER A 449 -14.69 -39.10 30.61
C SER A 449 -14.72 -40.64 30.66
N ILE A 450 -13.57 -41.30 30.43
CA ILE A 450 -13.44 -42.76 30.49
C ILE A 450 -13.21 -43.24 31.94
N SER A 451 -12.65 -42.39 32.81
CA SER A 451 -12.44 -42.72 34.22
C SER A 451 -13.70 -42.62 35.09
N GLN A 452 -14.74 -41.91 34.66
CA GLN A 452 -16.00 -41.78 35.42
C GLN A 452 -17.06 -42.85 35.07
N ASN A 453 -16.76 -43.75 34.13
CA ASN A 453 -17.65 -44.84 33.72
C ASN A 453 -16.99 -46.21 33.88
N ARG A 454 -16.61 -46.56 35.12
CA ARG A 454 -16.46 -47.97 35.52
C ARG A 454 -17.25 -48.22 36.81
N PRO A 455 -18.02 -49.32 36.87
CA PRO A 455 -19.06 -49.58 37.87
C PRO A 455 -18.52 -49.78 39.28
#